data_AF-A0A7C2APM0-F1
#
_entry.id   AF-A0A7C2APM0-F1
#
_cell.length_a   1.000
_cell.length_b   1.000
_cell.length_c   1.000
_cell.angle_alpha   90.00
_cell.angle_beta   90.00
_cell.angle_gamma   90.00
#
_symmetry.space_group_name_H-M   'P 1'
#
loop_
_entity.id
_entity.type
_entity.pdbx_description
1 polymer ?
#
loop_
_entity_poly.entity_id
_entity_poly.type
_entity_poly.pdbx_seq_one_letter_code
_entity_poly.pdbx_strand_id
1 'polypeptide(L)'
;MPTVASSLFIERLKLVDTRVVGALAKLGVRSLWELVELALTARERRRLAREAGVGEGDLLKLVRIADMCRVADLELAELLVEAGVHTPLELPLRPFEVVYRMVAEAAEKLGVEPPSRKRVEESWHRAFNLLPLFDY
;
A
#
# COMPACT_ATOMS: atom_id res chain seq x y z
N MET A 1 -15.14 -11.84 -13.26
CA MET A 1 -15.30 -11.18 -11.94
C MET A 1 -14.62 -9.82 -11.97
N PRO A 2 -15.38 -8.72 -11.94
CA PRO A 2 -14.84 -7.41 -11.57
C PRO A 2 -15.73 -6.77 -10.49
N THR A 3 -15.31 -6.82 -9.23
CA THR A 3 -16.04 -6.09 -8.16
C THR A 3 -15.14 -5.49 -7.08
N VAL A 4 -13.84 -5.80 -7.08
CA VAL A 4 -12.88 -5.26 -6.09
C VAL A 4 -11.95 -4.18 -6.69
N ALA A 5 -11.83 -4.10 -8.01
CA ALA A 5 -10.95 -3.12 -8.66
C ALA A 5 -11.46 -1.66 -8.53
N SER A 6 -12.77 -1.46 -8.48
CA SER A 6 -13.39 -0.13 -8.48
C SER A 6 -13.31 0.61 -7.14
N SER A 7 -12.77 0.00 -6.08
CA SER A 7 -12.68 0.62 -4.74
C SER A 7 -11.30 1.20 -4.40
N LEU A 8 -10.30 1.04 -5.29
CA LEU A 8 -8.90 1.38 -5.04
C LEU A 8 -8.44 2.65 -5.79
N PHE A 9 -9.32 3.65 -5.88
CA PHE A 9 -8.95 4.96 -6.43
C PHE A 9 -7.85 5.59 -5.57
N ILE A 10 -6.83 6.17 -6.22
CA ILE A 10 -5.71 6.79 -5.52
C ILE A 10 -6.16 8.01 -4.69
N GLU A 11 -7.28 8.64 -5.06
CA GLU A 11 -7.88 9.77 -4.33
C GLU A 11 -8.46 9.39 -2.96
N ARG A 12 -8.66 8.09 -2.70
CA ARG A 12 -9.18 7.61 -1.40
C ARG A 12 -8.10 7.38 -0.36
N LEU A 13 -6.83 7.51 -0.72
CA LEU A 13 -5.70 7.38 0.18
C LEU A 13 -5.68 8.54 1.17
N LYS A 14 -5.42 8.24 2.45
CA LYS A 14 -5.50 9.20 3.56
C LYS A 14 -4.14 9.47 4.21
N LEU A 15 -3.18 8.54 4.09
CA LEU A 15 -1.87 8.58 4.78
C LEU A 15 -0.71 8.84 3.80
N VAL A 16 -1.02 9.30 2.59
CA VAL A 16 -0.05 9.70 1.57
C VAL A 16 -0.18 11.19 1.26
N ASP A 17 0.88 11.79 0.71
CA ASP A 17 0.86 13.18 0.28
C ASP A 17 -0.10 13.36 -0.92
N THR A 18 -1.12 14.19 -0.73
CA THR A 18 -2.14 14.48 -1.74
C THR A 18 -1.56 15.14 -3.00
N ARG A 19 -0.38 15.79 -2.91
CA ARG A 19 0.33 16.35 -4.07
C ARG A 19 0.80 15.24 -5.01
N VAL A 20 1.24 14.11 -4.47
CA VAL A 20 1.69 12.95 -5.26
C VAL A 20 0.50 12.32 -5.97
N VAL A 21 -0.61 12.14 -5.25
CA VAL A 21 -1.88 11.65 -5.80
C VAL A 21 -2.37 12.54 -6.95
N GLY A 22 -2.38 13.86 -6.73
CA GLY A 22 -2.78 14.84 -7.74
C GLY A 22 -1.86 14.87 -8.96
N ALA A 23 -0.55 14.65 -8.79
CA ALA A 23 0.40 14.57 -9.89
C ALA A 23 0.14 13.33 -10.77
N LEU A 24 -0.09 12.17 -10.15
CA LEU A 24 -0.44 10.93 -10.86
C LEU A 24 -1.78 11.04 -11.58
N ALA A 25 -2.79 11.65 -10.95
CA ALA A 25 -4.10 11.89 -11.57
C ALA A 25 -3.99 12.75 -12.84
N LYS A 26 -3.11 13.75 -12.87
CA LYS A 26 -2.85 14.58 -14.06
C LYS A 26 -2.21 13.79 -15.21
N LEU A 27 -1.49 12.72 -14.91
CA LEU A 27 -0.98 11.77 -15.91
C LEU A 27 -1.99 10.70 -16.32
N GLY A 28 -3.22 10.75 -15.77
CA GLY A 28 -4.29 9.82 -16.09
C GLY A 28 -4.32 8.56 -15.21
N VAL A 29 -3.46 8.46 -14.19
CA VAL A 29 -3.48 7.34 -13.23
C VAL A 29 -4.54 7.63 -12.17
N ARG A 30 -5.60 6.84 -12.12
CA ARG A 30 -6.77 7.04 -11.24
C ARG A 30 -6.93 5.97 -10.19
N SER A 31 -6.38 4.78 -10.42
CA SER A 31 -6.43 3.66 -9.47
C SER A 31 -5.07 3.12 -9.10
N LEU A 32 -5.00 2.46 -7.94
CA LEU A 32 -3.80 1.73 -7.51
C LEU A 32 -3.43 0.62 -8.49
N TRP A 33 -4.40 -0.03 -9.16
CA TRP A 33 -4.09 -1.07 -10.15
C TRP A 33 -3.46 -0.51 -11.43
N GLU A 34 -3.97 0.61 -11.93
CA GLU A 34 -3.32 1.33 -13.05
C GLU A 34 -1.90 1.75 -12.68
N LEU A 35 -1.70 2.25 -11.45
CA LEU A 35 -0.37 2.56 -10.96
C LEU A 35 0.53 1.32 -10.99
N VAL A 36 0.04 0.18 -10.51
CA VAL A 36 0.78 -1.09 -10.47
C VAL A 36 1.22 -1.51 -11.86
N GLU A 37 0.33 -1.47 -12.86
CA GLU A 37 0.65 -1.81 -14.25
C GLU A 37 1.75 -0.92 -14.84
N LEU A 38 1.77 0.36 -14.46
CA LEU A 38 2.76 1.34 -14.94
C LEU A 38 4.07 1.34 -14.14
N ALA A 39 4.14 0.62 -13.03
CA ALA A 39 5.19 0.75 -12.01
C ALA A 39 5.72 -0.60 -11.51
N LEU A 40 5.59 -1.66 -12.32
CA LEU A 40 5.96 -3.04 -11.97
C LEU A 40 7.43 -3.19 -11.57
N THR A 41 8.33 -2.58 -12.35
CA THR A 41 9.78 -2.66 -12.14
C THR A 41 10.34 -1.39 -11.51
N ALA A 42 11.52 -1.49 -10.87
CA ALA A 42 12.23 -0.32 -10.37
C ALA A 42 12.50 0.73 -11.46
N ARG A 43 12.80 0.31 -12.70
CA ARG A 43 13.01 1.22 -13.82
C ARG A 43 11.74 1.99 -14.19
N GLU A 44 10.61 1.32 -14.24
CA GLU A 44 9.31 1.92 -14.56
C GLU A 44 8.86 2.88 -13.46
N ARG A 45 9.06 2.51 -12.18
CA ARG A 45 8.84 3.42 -11.04
C ARG A 45 9.64 4.72 -11.20
N ARG A 46 10.93 4.62 -11.50
CA ARG A 46 11.78 5.80 -11.70
C ARG A 46 11.32 6.67 -12.87
N ARG A 47 10.89 6.06 -13.97
CA ARG A 47 10.37 6.77 -15.13
C ARG A 47 9.09 7.52 -14.76
N LEU A 48 8.12 6.84 -14.14
CA LEU A 48 6.84 7.43 -13.76
C LEU A 48 7.01 8.53 -12.71
N ALA A 49 7.90 8.35 -11.73
CA ALA A 49 8.18 9.38 -10.72
C ALA A 49 8.72 10.68 -11.35
N ARG A 50 9.63 10.57 -12.33
CA ARG A 50 10.15 11.73 -13.09
C ARG A 50 9.07 12.39 -13.94
N GLU A 51 8.24 11.61 -14.63
CA GLU A 51 7.14 12.12 -15.44
C GLU A 51 6.09 12.86 -14.59
N ALA A 52 5.83 12.36 -13.38
CA ALA A 52 4.90 12.98 -12.44
C ALA A 52 5.53 14.15 -11.64
N GLY A 53 6.87 14.27 -11.64
CA GLY A 53 7.58 15.26 -10.83
C GLY A 53 7.50 15.00 -9.32
N VAL A 54 7.49 13.72 -8.92
CA VAL A 54 7.39 13.27 -7.52
C VAL A 54 8.61 12.46 -7.09
N GLY A 55 8.78 12.24 -5.78
CA GLY A 55 9.86 11.41 -5.27
C GLY A 55 9.70 9.93 -5.65
N GLU A 56 10.80 9.24 -5.95
CA GLU A 56 10.79 7.79 -6.19
C GLU A 56 10.28 7.02 -4.96
N GLY A 57 10.58 7.51 -3.75
CA GLY A 57 10.10 6.95 -2.49
C GLY A 57 8.59 7.06 -2.33
N ASP A 58 7.99 8.19 -2.73
CA ASP A 58 6.54 8.38 -2.67
C ASP A 58 5.81 7.43 -3.62
N LEU A 59 6.35 7.24 -4.83
CA LEU A 59 5.79 6.30 -5.78
C LEU A 59 5.94 4.85 -5.29
N LEU A 60 7.11 4.50 -4.74
CA LEU A 60 7.33 3.17 -4.16
C LEU A 60 6.37 2.88 -3.01
N LYS A 61 6.10 3.88 -2.16
CA LYS A 61 5.11 3.79 -1.08
C LYS A 61 3.70 3.47 -1.64
N LEU A 62 3.28 4.16 -2.70
CA LEU A 62 1.98 3.89 -3.33
C LEU A 62 1.88 2.48 -3.94
N VAL A 63 2.95 2.01 -4.59
CA VAL A 63 3.01 0.63 -5.13
C VAL A 63 2.95 -0.41 -4.00
N ARG A 64 3.62 -0.15 -2.88
CA ARG A 64 3.56 -0.99 -1.68
C ARG A 64 2.15 -1.06 -1.08
N ILE A 65 1.45 0.08 -1.01
CA ILE A 65 0.04 0.13 -0.59
C ILE A 65 -0.83 -0.68 -1.54
N ALA A 66 -0.62 -0.54 -2.86
CA ALA A 66 -1.34 -1.31 -3.86
C ALA A 66 -1.12 -2.82 -3.68
N ASP A 67 0.11 -3.29 -3.42
CA ASP A 67 0.36 -4.70 -3.14
C ASP A 67 -0.32 -5.17 -1.85
N MET A 68 -0.24 -4.34 -0.80
CA MET A 68 -0.84 -4.65 0.49
C MET A 68 -2.37 -4.78 0.42
N CYS A 69 -3.03 -4.11 -0.53
CA CYS A 69 -4.46 -4.24 -0.79
C CYS A 69 -4.90 -5.65 -1.26
N ARG A 70 -3.97 -6.56 -1.57
CA ARG A 70 -4.28 -7.97 -1.85
C ARG A 70 -4.70 -8.75 -0.60
N VAL A 71 -4.29 -8.29 0.58
CA VAL A 71 -4.55 -8.95 1.87
C VAL A 71 -5.27 -8.05 2.87
N ALA A 72 -5.35 -6.76 2.61
CA ALA A 72 -5.98 -5.77 3.46
C ALA A 72 -6.92 -4.87 2.65
N ASP A 73 -7.88 -4.24 3.30
CA ASP A 73 -8.56 -3.08 2.71
C ASP A 73 -7.60 -1.88 2.64
N LEU A 74 -8.01 -0.81 1.95
CA LEU A 74 -7.16 0.35 1.68
C LEU A 74 -6.59 1.00 2.94
N GLU A 75 -7.42 1.21 3.96
CA GLU A 75 -7.00 1.93 5.18
C GLU A 75 -6.00 1.10 5.99
N LEU A 76 -6.23 -0.22 6.12
CA LEU A 76 -5.27 -1.10 6.78
C LEU A 76 -3.99 -1.25 5.94
N ALA A 77 -4.09 -1.25 4.61
CA ALA A 77 -2.93 -1.31 3.72
C ALA A 77 -2.01 -0.08 3.89
N GLU A 78 -2.57 1.12 3.92
CA GLU A 78 -1.83 2.35 4.22
C GLU A 78 -1.11 2.24 5.57
N LEU A 79 -1.85 1.86 6.62
CA LEU A 79 -1.32 1.79 7.97
C LEU A 79 -0.21 0.73 8.12
N LEU A 80 -0.33 -0.42 7.48
CA LEU A 80 0.71 -1.46 7.46
C LEU A 80 2.01 -0.95 6.82
N VAL A 81 1.88 -0.19 5.73
CA VAL A 81 3.04 0.41 5.05
C VAL A 81 3.67 1.51 5.90
N GLU A 82 2.89 2.36 6.57
CA GLU A 82 3.40 3.34 7.56
C GLU A 82 4.10 2.66 8.74
N ALA A 83 3.57 1.53 9.19
CA ALA A 83 4.15 0.74 10.27
C ALA A 83 5.50 0.08 9.90
N GLY A 84 5.91 0.16 8.63
CA GLY A 84 7.15 -0.42 8.13
C GLY A 84 7.02 -1.86 7.63
N VAL A 85 5.80 -2.38 7.47
CA VAL A 85 5.53 -3.65 6.79
C VAL A 85 5.22 -3.33 5.34
N HIS A 86 6.25 -3.33 4.50
CA HIS A 86 6.16 -2.72 3.17
C HIS A 86 5.51 -3.62 2.11
N THR A 87 5.43 -4.92 2.34
CA THR A 87 4.84 -5.87 1.39
C THR A 87 4.01 -6.92 2.13
N PRO A 88 2.96 -7.51 1.52
CA PRO A 88 2.28 -8.67 2.08
C PRO A 88 3.23 -9.80 2.47
N LEU A 89 4.28 -10.03 1.67
CA LEU A 89 5.25 -11.09 1.89
C LEU A 89 6.04 -10.92 3.20
N GLU A 90 6.11 -9.71 3.73
CA GLU A 90 6.75 -9.41 5.00
C GLU A 90 5.89 -9.71 6.24
N LEU A 91 4.57 -9.84 6.09
CA LEU A 91 3.66 -10.17 7.19
C LEU A 91 4.02 -11.51 7.86
N PRO A 92 4.16 -12.64 7.13
CA PRO A 92 4.45 -13.94 7.74
C PRO A 92 5.89 -14.07 8.25
N LEU A 93 6.78 -13.12 7.92
CA LEU A 93 8.17 -13.13 8.42
C LEU A 93 8.28 -12.73 9.89
N ARG A 94 7.20 -12.21 10.48
CA ARG A 94 7.15 -11.73 11.86
C ARG A 94 6.01 -12.43 12.60
N PRO A 95 6.17 -12.74 13.90
CA PRO A 95 5.04 -13.17 14.71
C PRO A 95 3.92 -12.14 14.68
N PHE A 96 2.66 -12.60 14.64
CA PHE A 96 1.49 -11.73 14.57
C PHE A 96 1.51 -10.60 15.62
N GLU A 97 1.98 -10.88 16.85
CA GLU A 97 2.01 -9.88 17.92
C GLU A 97 2.97 -8.73 17.67
N VAL A 98 4.05 -8.98 16.92
CA VAL A 98 4.97 -7.93 16.50
C VAL A 98 4.32 -7.06 15.44
N VAL A 99 3.64 -7.66 14.46
CA VAL A 99 2.91 -6.93 13.41
C VAL A 99 1.81 -6.07 14.03
N TYR A 100 0.99 -6.64 14.90
CA TYR A 100 -0.10 -5.91 15.54
C TYR A 100 0.41 -4.72 16.37
N ARG A 101 1.49 -4.91 17.15
CA ARG A 101 2.11 -3.83 17.92
C ARG A 101 2.62 -2.71 17.00
N MET A 102 3.33 -3.04 15.92
CA MET A 102 3.84 -2.05 14.96
C MET A 102 2.70 -1.21 14.34
N VAL A 103 1.60 -1.86 13.97
CA VAL A 103 0.41 -1.21 13.39
C VAL A 103 -0.29 -0.32 14.42
N ALA A 104 -0.43 -0.76 15.66
CA ALA A 104 -1.04 0.02 16.73
C ALA A 104 -0.20 1.27 17.06
N GLU A 105 1.13 1.12 17.18
CA GLU A 105 2.06 2.25 17.38
C GLU A 105 2.02 3.24 16.21
N ALA A 106 1.91 2.75 14.96
CA ALA A 106 1.77 3.62 13.80
C ALA A 106 0.45 4.39 13.82
N ALA A 107 -0.66 3.74 14.19
CA ALA A 107 -1.97 4.39 14.30
C ALA A 107 -1.96 5.51 15.33
N GLU A 108 -1.37 5.25 16.50
CA GLU A 108 -1.19 6.24 17.56
C GLU A 108 -0.37 7.45 17.09
N LYS A 109 0.78 7.20 16.43
CA LYS A 109 1.63 8.28 15.90
C LYS A 109 0.95 9.12 14.83
N LEU A 110 0.04 8.51 14.06
CA LEU A 110 -0.71 9.18 13.00
C LEU A 110 -2.02 9.82 13.50
N GLY A 111 -2.38 9.60 14.78
CA GLY A 111 -3.63 10.11 15.36
C GLY A 111 -4.87 9.48 14.76
N VAL A 112 -4.79 8.24 14.28
CA VAL A 112 -5.93 7.47 13.73
C VAL A 112 -6.33 6.34 14.66
N GLU A 113 -7.59 5.91 14.59
CA GLU A 113 -8.08 4.79 15.41
C GLU A 113 -7.31 3.51 15.06
N PRO A 114 -6.74 2.80 16.05
CA PRO A 114 -6.05 1.55 15.78
C PRO A 114 -7.01 0.49 15.22
N PRO A 115 -6.59 -0.33 14.25
CA PRO A 115 -7.44 -1.39 13.73
C PRO A 115 -7.67 -2.46 14.79
N SER A 116 -8.80 -3.17 14.67
CA SER A 116 -9.06 -4.31 15.53
C SER A 116 -8.01 -5.42 15.30
N ARG A 117 -7.63 -6.10 16.38
CA ARG A 117 -6.70 -7.24 16.33
C ARG A 117 -7.10 -8.26 15.27
N LYS A 118 -8.38 -8.63 15.23
CA LYS A 118 -8.95 -9.57 14.24
C LYS A 118 -8.74 -9.11 12.80
N ARG A 119 -8.93 -7.81 12.49
CA ARG A 119 -8.76 -7.27 11.14
C ARG A 119 -7.31 -7.42 10.65
N VAL A 120 -6.34 -7.18 11.54
CA VAL A 120 -4.90 -7.37 11.24
C VAL A 120 -4.57 -8.86 11.10
N GLU A 121 -5.12 -9.70 11.97
CA GLU A 121 -4.90 -11.16 11.97
C GLU A 121 -5.39 -11.82 10.67
N GLU A 122 -6.57 -11.44 10.18
CA GLU A 122 -7.09 -11.91 8.90
C GLU A 122 -6.17 -11.53 7.73
N SER A 123 -5.63 -10.30 7.74
CA SER A 123 -4.67 -9.85 6.73
C SER A 123 -3.37 -10.63 6.79
N TRP A 124 -2.86 -10.85 8.00
CA TRP A 124 -1.66 -11.64 8.27
C TRP A 124 -1.81 -13.09 7.76
N HIS A 125 -2.94 -13.75 8.02
CA HIS A 125 -3.21 -15.08 7.50
C HIS A 125 -3.31 -15.14 5.97
N ARG A 126 -3.93 -14.14 5.34
CA ARG A 126 -4.06 -14.08 3.87
C ARG A 126 -2.70 -14.00 3.16
N ALA A 127 -1.66 -13.52 3.82
CA ALA A 127 -0.34 -13.34 3.23
C ALA A 127 0.47 -14.63 3.01
N PHE A 128 0.19 -15.72 3.73
CA PHE A 128 1.00 -16.94 3.72
C PHE A 128 1.11 -17.65 2.36
N ASN A 129 0.13 -17.45 1.47
CA ASN A 129 0.05 -18.15 0.19
C ASN A 129 0.21 -17.21 -1.01
N LEU A 130 0.81 -16.03 -0.80
CA LEU A 130 0.98 -15.06 -1.88
C LEU A 130 2.28 -15.27 -2.65
N LEU A 131 2.16 -15.11 -3.96
CA LEU A 131 3.31 -14.91 -4.84
C LEU A 131 3.69 -13.42 -4.89
N PRO A 132 4.97 -13.09 -5.10
CA PRO A 132 5.38 -11.71 -5.38
C PRO A 132 4.62 -11.12 -6.58
N LEU A 133 4.13 -9.88 -6.45
CA LEU A 133 3.52 -9.15 -7.55
C LEU A 133 4.51 -8.21 -8.26
N PHE A 134 5.50 -7.70 -7.53
CA PHE A 134 6.52 -6.78 -8.03
C PHE A 134 7.90 -7.39 -7.98
N ASP A 135 8.77 -6.89 -8.86
CA ASP A 135 10.21 -6.97 -8.65
C ASP A 135 10.59 -5.81 -7.71
N TYR A 136 10.84 -6.16 -6.46
CA TYR A 136 11.05 -5.22 -5.37
C TYR A 136 12.44 -4.59 -5.42
#